data_AF-Q8SR74-F1
#
_entry.id   AF-Q8SR74-F1
#
_cell.length_a   1.000
_cell.length_b   1.000
_cell.length_c   1.000
_cell.angle_alpha   90.00
_cell.angle_beta   90.00
_cell.angle_gamma   90.00
#
_symmetry.space_group_name_H-M   'P 1'
#
loop_
_entity.id
_entity.type
_entity.pdbx_description
1 polymer ?
#
loop_
_entity_poly.entity_id
_entity_poly.type
_entity_poly.pdbx_seq_one_letter_code
_entity_poly.pdbx_strand_id
1 'polypeptide(L)'
;MDEFSGGLRPTDRSLPIANISKIMKKPIPKEAKVAKDAKEIMQKSAGEFIAIITCRAKEICESEARKTVTGEDLIRAMDELDMPYYAELARKYYIQYRELAKNERVRKYSRGFDYRKP
;
A
#
# COMPACT_ATOMS: atom_id res chain seq x y z
N MET A 1 3.22 7.29 25.03
CA MET A 1 3.20 7.30 23.55
C MET A 1 1.73 7.51 23.17
N ASP A 2 1.22 8.74 23.34
CA ASP A 2 -0.23 8.97 23.41
C ASP A 2 -0.65 10.23 22.64
N GLU A 3 -0.15 10.39 21.40
CA GLU A 3 -0.49 11.55 20.56
C GLU A 3 -0.89 11.19 19.11
N PHE A 4 -1.58 10.05 18.93
CA PHE A 4 -2.31 9.75 17.69
C PHE A 4 -3.76 9.29 17.93
N SER A 5 -4.35 9.70 19.05
CA SER A 5 -5.75 9.41 19.40
C SER A 5 -6.70 10.55 18.99
N GLY A 6 -6.58 11.02 17.74
CA GLY A 6 -7.63 11.82 17.13
C GLY A 6 -8.77 10.92 16.65
N GLY A 7 -9.78 10.69 17.49
CA GLY A 7 -11.18 10.39 17.13
C GLY A 7 -11.53 9.29 16.11
N LEU A 8 -10.60 8.46 15.65
CA LEU A 8 -10.89 7.41 14.68
C LEU A 8 -11.53 6.22 15.39
N ARG A 9 -12.73 5.84 14.96
CA ARG A 9 -13.38 4.63 15.45
C ARG A 9 -12.53 3.43 15.02
N PRO A 10 -12.52 2.32 15.77
CA PRO A 10 -11.81 1.10 15.37
C PRO A 10 -12.18 0.62 13.95
N THR A 11 -13.41 0.88 13.52
CA THR A 11 -13.91 0.58 12.16
C THR A 11 -13.24 1.40 11.07
N ASP A 12 -12.81 2.64 11.37
CA ASP A 12 -12.21 3.55 10.39
C ASP A 12 -10.79 3.08 9.98
N ARG A 13 -10.20 2.17 10.76
CA ARG A 13 -8.91 1.51 10.45
C ARG A 13 -9.09 0.17 9.72
N SER A 14 -10.32 -0.31 9.55
CA SER A 14 -10.59 -1.62 8.95
C SER A 14 -10.91 -1.52 7.46
N LEU A 15 -10.32 -2.41 6.66
CA LEU A 15 -10.65 -2.53 5.23
C LEU A 15 -12.04 -3.14 5.04
N PRO A 16 -12.81 -2.79 3.99
CA PRO A 16 -14.13 -3.38 3.78
C PRO A 16 -14.10 -4.91 3.71
N ILE A 17 -14.92 -5.58 4.53
CA ILE A 17 -14.96 -7.05 4.63
C ILE A 17 -15.27 -7.74 3.29
N ALA A 18 -16.04 -7.08 2.43
CA ALA A 18 -16.34 -7.56 1.08
C ALA A 18 -15.07 -7.67 0.21
N ASN A 19 -14.15 -6.71 0.33
CA ASN A 19 -12.89 -6.73 -0.42
C ASN A 19 -11.97 -7.84 0.11
N ILE A 20 -11.87 -8.00 1.43
CA ILE A 20 -11.15 -9.10 2.07
C ILE A 20 -11.70 -10.45 1.59
N SER A 21 -13.02 -10.63 1.68
CA SER A 21 -13.68 -11.87 1.23
C SER A 21 -13.45 -12.16 -0.26
N LYS A 22 -13.40 -11.14 -1.12
CA LYS A 22 -13.15 -11.31 -2.56
C LYS A 22 -11.72 -11.76 -2.83
N ILE A 23 -10.74 -11.24 -2.10
CA ILE A 23 -9.33 -11.63 -2.22
C ILE A 23 -9.12 -13.05 -1.70
N MET A 24 -9.63 -13.37 -0.50
CA MET A 24 -9.53 -14.71 0.10
C MET A 24 -10.16 -15.82 -0.76
N LYS A 25 -11.13 -15.48 -1.62
CA LYS A 25 -11.76 -16.43 -2.55
C LYS A 25 -10.95 -16.70 -3.82
N LYS A 26 -10.01 -15.83 -4.21
CA LYS A 26 -9.23 -16.00 -5.45
C LYS A 26 -8.45 -17.32 -5.55
N PRO A 27 -7.78 -17.81 -4.48
CA PRO A 27 -6.96 -19.01 -4.57
C PRO A 27 -7.75 -20.31 -4.31
N ILE A 28 -9.05 -20.26 -4.04
CA ILE A 28 -9.86 -21.43 -3.69
C ILE A 28 -10.98 -21.67 -4.72
N PRO A 29 -11.53 -22.90 -4.81
CA PRO A 29 -12.65 -23.21 -5.71
C PRO A 29 -13.86 -22.29 -5.50
N LYS A 30 -14.62 -22.05 -6.56
CA LYS A 30 -15.73 -21.08 -6.57
C LYS A 30 -16.84 -21.46 -5.57
N GLU A 31 -17.06 -22.75 -5.37
CA GLU A 31 -18.05 -23.36 -4.50
C GLU A 31 -17.62 -23.32 -3.01
N ALA A 32 -16.33 -23.14 -2.75
CA ALA A 32 -15.78 -23.10 -1.41
C ALA A 32 -16.28 -21.87 -0.63
N LYS A 33 -16.53 -22.07 0.67
CA LYS A 33 -16.97 -21.03 1.59
C LYS A 33 -15.84 -20.68 2.55
N VAL A 34 -15.67 -19.39 2.79
CA VAL A 34 -14.78 -18.86 3.84
C VAL A 34 -15.65 -18.51 5.04
N ALA A 35 -15.29 -19.03 6.22
CA ALA A 35 -16.00 -18.78 7.47
C ALA A 35 -16.02 -17.27 7.81
N LYS A 36 -17.02 -16.83 8.58
CA LYS A 36 -17.14 -15.44 9.02
C LYS A 36 -15.92 -15.01 9.82
N ASP A 37 -15.56 -15.79 10.84
CA ASP A 37 -14.46 -15.48 11.76
C ASP A 37 -13.11 -15.42 11.02
N ALA A 38 -12.90 -16.29 10.03
CA ALA A 38 -11.69 -16.25 9.20
C ALA A 38 -11.56 -14.93 8.41
N LYS A 39 -12.68 -14.36 7.92
CA LYS A 39 -12.67 -13.05 7.24
C LYS A 39 -12.38 -11.92 8.20
N GLU A 40 -12.92 -11.97 9.42
CA GLU A 40 -12.69 -10.96 10.45
C GLU A 40 -11.23 -10.97 10.93
N ILE A 41 -10.64 -12.16 11.11
CA ILE A 41 -9.22 -12.30 11.42
C ILE A 41 -8.38 -11.72 10.28
N MET A 42 -8.66 -12.07 9.03
CA MET A 42 -7.94 -11.47 7.89
C MET A 42 -8.12 -9.98 7.71
N GLN A 43 -9.28 -9.44 8.04
CA GLN A 43 -9.50 -8.00 8.02
C GLN A 43 -8.60 -7.29 9.05
N LYS A 44 -8.48 -7.84 10.26
CA LYS A 44 -7.59 -7.31 11.30
C LYS A 44 -6.13 -7.45 10.91
N SER A 45 -5.71 -8.65 10.48
CA SER A 45 -4.33 -8.93 10.06
C SER A 45 -3.91 -8.08 8.86
N ALA A 46 -4.80 -7.76 7.93
CA ALA A 46 -4.49 -6.85 6.83
C ALA A 46 -4.20 -5.42 7.32
N GLY A 47 -4.95 -4.94 8.32
CA GLY A 47 -4.68 -3.65 8.96
C GLY A 47 -3.35 -3.64 9.71
N GLU A 48 -3.08 -4.69 10.48
CA GLU A 48 -1.79 -4.87 11.17
C GLU A 48 -0.63 -4.96 10.18
N PHE A 49 -0.79 -5.68 9.07
CA PHE A 49 0.22 -5.75 8.02
C PHE A 49 0.59 -4.36 7.49
N ILE A 50 -0.41 -3.52 7.16
CA ILE A 50 -0.17 -2.14 6.73
C ILE A 50 0.59 -1.36 7.80
N ALA A 51 0.19 -1.49 9.07
CA ALA A 51 0.85 -0.82 10.18
C ALA A 51 2.31 -1.28 10.34
N ILE A 52 2.59 -2.59 10.32
CA ILE A 52 3.92 -3.16 10.46
C ILE A 52 4.87 -2.66 9.36
N ILE A 53 4.46 -2.78 8.09
CA ILE A 53 5.29 -2.33 6.96
C ILE A 53 5.54 -0.81 7.05
N THR A 54 4.50 -0.03 7.35
CA THR A 54 4.62 1.44 7.44
C THR A 54 5.51 1.86 8.60
N CYS A 55 5.40 1.20 9.76
CA CYS A 55 6.25 1.46 10.92
C CYS A 55 7.72 1.13 10.61
N ARG A 56 8.01 -0.03 10.01
CA ARG A 56 9.37 -0.39 9.61
C ARG A 56 9.95 0.60 8.58
N ALA A 57 9.16 0.99 7.58
CA ALA A 57 9.59 1.98 6.59
C ALA A 57 9.85 3.37 7.22
N LYS A 58 9.06 3.74 8.24
CA LYS A 58 9.29 4.94 9.03
C LYS A 58 10.61 4.88 9.78
N GLU A 59 10.93 3.76 10.43
CA GLU A 59 12.22 3.56 11.12
C GLU A 59 13.41 3.73 10.15
N ILE A 60 13.34 3.12 8.96
CA ILE A 60 14.34 3.27 7.90
C ILE A 60 14.48 4.74 7.49
N CYS A 61 13.36 5.41 7.21
CA CYS A 61 13.34 6.83 6.84
C CYS A 61 13.97 7.73 7.92
N GLU A 62 13.63 7.49 9.18
CA GLU A 62 14.15 8.25 10.33
C GLU A 62 15.64 7.99 10.56
N SER A 63 16.10 6.75 10.34
CA SER A 63 17.53 6.39 10.44
C SER A 63 18.41 7.14 9.43
N GLU A 64 17.82 7.58 8.30
CA GLU A 64 18.49 8.38 7.27
C GLU A 64 18.24 9.89 7.43
N ALA A 65 17.74 10.33 8.59
CA ALA A 65 17.38 11.72 8.89
C ALA A 65 16.37 12.35 7.91
N ARG A 66 15.55 11.53 7.25
CA ARG A 66 14.48 11.99 6.36
C ARG A 66 13.14 12.07 7.10
N LYS A 67 12.30 13.03 6.70
CA LYS A 67 10.95 13.23 7.26
C LYS A 67 9.83 12.68 6.37
N THR A 68 10.17 12.15 5.20
CA THR A 68 9.21 11.69 4.20
C THR A 68 9.54 10.26 3.82
N VAL A 69 8.64 9.35 4.14
CA VAL A 69 8.71 7.94 3.75
C VAL A 69 8.50 7.85 2.23
N THR A 70 9.39 7.14 1.53
CA THR A 70 9.31 6.92 0.08
C THR A 70 8.90 5.49 -0.26
N GLY A 71 8.69 5.21 -1.56
CA GLY A 71 8.41 3.85 -2.03
C GLY A 71 9.58 2.89 -1.79
N GLU A 72 10.82 3.39 -1.88
CA GLU A 72 12.03 2.64 -1.60
C GLU A 72 12.11 2.21 -0.13
N ASP A 73 11.62 3.03 0.80
CA ASP A 73 11.56 2.65 2.22
C ASP A 73 10.60 1.49 2.46
N LEU A 74 9.45 1.48 1.79
CA LEU A 74 8.49 0.37 1.87
C LEU A 74 9.06 -0.92 1.29
N ILE A 75 9.81 -0.82 0.19
CA ILE A 75 10.47 -1.95 -0.45
C ILE A 75 11.55 -2.53 0.48
N ARG A 76 12.41 -1.68 1.06
CA ARG A 76 13.44 -2.11 2.00
C ARG A 76 12.86 -2.69 3.28
N ALA A 77 11.78 -2.10 3.80
CA ALA A 77 11.06 -2.65 4.93
C ALA A 77 10.57 -4.08 4.67
N MET A 78 10.08 -4.38 3.46
CA MET A 78 9.69 -5.75 3.09
C MET A 78 10.90 -6.68 2.97
N ASP A 79 12.05 -6.22 2.48
CA ASP A 79 13.28 -7.03 2.46
C ASP A 79 13.76 -7.35 3.90
N GLU A 80 13.77 -6.36 4.82
CA GLU A 80 14.18 -6.53 6.22
C GLU A 80 13.22 -7.40 7.05
N LEU A 81 11.94 -7.46 6.66
CA LEU A 81 10.92 -8.31 7.29
C LEU A 81 10.87 -9.72 6.70
N ASP A 82 11.89 -10.12 5.91
CA ASP A 82 12.01 -11.42 5.28
C ASP A 82 10.83 -11.75 4.34
N MET A 83 10.39 -10.74 3.56
CA MET A 83 9.33 -10.87 2.55
C MET A 83 9.86 -10.62 1.12
N PRO A 84 10.90 -11.34 0.67
CA PRO A 84 11.63 -11.01 -0.57
C PRO A 84 10.75 -11.05 -1.83
N TYR A 85 9.80 -11.99 -1.91
CA TYR A 85 8.85 -12.06 -3.02
C TYR A 85 7.97 -10.80 -3.11
N TYR A 86 7.49 -10.29 -1.97
CA TYR A 86 6.66 -9.09 -1.94
C TYR A 86 7.47 -7.83 -2.21
N ALA A 87 8.72 -7.77 -1.74
CA ALA A 87 9.63 -6.67 -2.05
C ALA A 87 9.96 -6.59 -3.55
N GLU A 88 10.18 -7.73 -4.21
CA GLU A 88 10.35 -7.79 -5.67
C GLU A 88 9.10 -7.33 -6.42
N LEU A 89 7.92 -7.80 -5.99
CA LEU A 89 6.66 -7.38 -6.59
C LEU A 89 6.43 -5.86 -6.42
N ALA A 90 6.73 -5.32 -5.23
CA ALA A 90 6.64 -3.90 -4.95
C ALA A 90 7.60 -3.08 -5.83
N ARG A 91 8.85 -3.53 -6.02
CA ARG A 91 9.81 -2.91 -6.96
C ARG A 91 9.24 -2.80 -8.38
N LYS A 92 8.66 -3.89 -8.91
CA LYS A 92 8.06 -3.91 -10.26
C LYS A 92 6.92 -2.88 -10.37
N TYR A 93 6.01 -2.86 -9.40
CA TYR A 93 4.91 -1.90 -9.39
C TYR A 93 5.39 -0.45 -9.23
N TYR A 94 6.41 -0.22 -8.41
CA TYR A 94 6.97 1.11 -8.19
C TYR A 94 7.60 1.69 -9.46
N ILE A 95 8.36 0.88 -10.20
CA ILE A 95 8.92 1.27 -11.51
C ILE A 95 7.79 1.63 -12.49
N GLN A 96 6.77 0.79 -12.60
CA GLN A 96 5.63 1.04 -13.49
C GLN A 96 4.88 2.33 -13.11
N TYR A 97 4.63 2.54 -11.81
CA TYR A 97 4.01 3.77 -11.30
C TYR A 97 4.84 5.00 -11.67
N ARG A 98 6.16 4.91 -11.53
CA ARG A 98 7.09 6.02 -11.83
C ARG A 98 7.05 6.40 -13.30
N GLU A 99 6.98 5.43 -14.21
CA GLU A 99 6.86 5.66 -15.66
C GLU A 99 5.49 6.24 -16.04
N LEU A 100 4.40 5.73 -15.47
CA LEU A 100 3.06 6.28 -15.69
C LEU A 100 2.97 7.74 -15.22
N ALA A 101 3.50 8.05 -14.04
CA ALA A 101 3.52 9.42 -13.51
C ALA A 101 4.34 10.38 -14.38
N LYS A 102 5.42 9.91 -15.02
CA LYS A 102 6.18 10.70 -16.01
C LYS A 102 5.33 10.96 -17.26
N ASN A 103 4.70 9.92 -17.81
CA ASN A 103 3.88 10.01 -19.02
C ASN A 103 2.66 10.92 -18.84
N GLU A 104 2.02 10.92 -17.66
CA GLU A 104 0.93 11.85 -17.34
C GLU A 104 1.40 13.30 -17.28
N ARG A 105 2.58 13.56 -16.72
CA ARG A 105 3.18 14.90 -16.69
C ARG A 105 3.50 15.39 -18.10
N VAL A 106 4.08 14.53 -18.95
CA VAL A 106 4.33 14.82 -20.37
C VAL A 106 3.02 15.13 -21.09
N ARG A 107 1.97 14.32 -20.92
CA ARG A 107 0.64 14.56 -21.52
C ARG A 107 -0.01 15.87 -21.06
N LYS A 108 0.19 16.27 -19.80
CA LYS A 108 -0.28 17.57 -19.30
C LYS A 108 0.52 18.72 -19.91
N TYR A 109 1.84 18.56 -20.07
CA TYR A 109 2.69 19.55 -20.74
C TYR A 109 2.31 19.71 -22.21
N SER A 110 2.10 18.60 -22.95
CA SER A 110 1.67 18.65 -24.35
C SER A 110 0.33 19.35 -24.55
N ARG A 111 -0.64 19.13 -23.65
CA ARG A 111 -1.94 19.83 -23.67
C ARG A 111 -1.85 21.31 -23.29
N GLY A 112 -0.87 21.71 -22.47
CA GLY A 112 -0.64 23.11 -22.10
C GLY A 112 0.05 23.94 -23.20
N PHE A 113 0.69 23.30 -24.18
CA PHE A 113 1.30 23.96 -25.33
C PHE A 113 0.36 24.12 -26.53
N ASP A 114 -0.77 23.40 -26.56
CA ASP A 114 -1.74 23.45 -27.67
C ASP A 114 -2.65 24.71 -27.63
N TYR A 115 -2.64 25.49 -26.55
CA TYR A 115 -3.37 26.76 -26.41
C TYR A 115 -2.55 28.00 -26.77
N ARG A 116 -1.33 27.85 -27.31
CA ARG A 116 -0.47 28.95 -27.76
C ARG A 116 -0.03 28.78 -29.21
N LYS A 117 -0.99 28.61 -30.12
CA LYS A 117 -0.76 28.94 -31.53
C LYS A 117 -1.40 30.30 -31.83
N PRO A 118 -0.67 31.23 -32.49
CA PRO A 118 -1.19 32.53 -32.89
C PRO A 118 -2.33 32.42 -33.90
#